data_AF-A0A2K4MLW6-F1
#
_entry.id   AF-A0A2K4MLW6-F1
#
_cell.length_a   1.000
_cell.length_b   1.000
_cell.length_c   1.000
_cell.angle_alpha   90.00
_cell.angle_beta   90.00
_cell.angle_gamma   90.00
#
_symmetry.space_group_name_H-M   'P 1'
#
loop_
_entity.id
_entity.type
_entity.pdbx_description
1 polymer ?
#
loop_
_entity_poly.entity_id
_entity_poly.type
_entity_poly.pdbx_seq_one_letter_code
_entity_poly.pdbx_strand_id
1 'polypeptide(L)'
;MIDTLEESTGAKPMTGFLIFLTIMIGAAAALKKNKPKTTKKPPKTELQINPIPPQPQPQRPQVQRINAHEVEKVIESEPEKKIDFGNARFVLKRKTILTEREIECYQRLVKSLSPNFLVFPQVAFSQILDAKGGSHKQNMWLHRTMSQKVADFLICKTDLTMVAIIELDDSSHAGKEDKDRQRDSVVRQIGLLPLRLPRTPKQELLDRYAEILQKLHSPTNRESVTS
;
A
#
# COMPACT_ATOMS: atom_id res chain seq x y z
N MET A 1 -0.04 -58.76 -42.87
CA MET A 1 0.01 -57.64 -43.83
C MET A 1 -1.42 -57.36 -44.25
N ILE A 2 -2.00 -56.29 -43.72
CA ILE A 2 -3.27 -55.73 -44.19
C ILE A 2 -3.13 -54.22 -44.08
N ASP A 3 -3.37 -53.59 -45.22
CA ASP A 3 -3.16 -52.20 -45.56
C ASP A 3 -4.46 -51.40 -45.38
N THR A 4 -4.29 -50.11 -45.08
CA THR A 4 -5.08 -48.93 -45.48
C THR A 4 -6.55 -48.69 -45.06
N LEU A 5 -6.71 -47.51 -44.41
CA LEU A 5 -7.60 -46.35 -44.69
C LEU A 5 -9.13 -46.45 -44.46
N GLU A 6 -9.66 -45.57 -43.60
CA GLU A 6 -10.45 -44.39 -44.02
C GLU A 6 -10.75 -43.40 -42.86
N GLU A 7 -10.75 -42.10 -43.20
CA GLU A 7 -11.16 -40.97 -42.37
C GLU A 7 -12.67 -40.96 -42.08
N SER A 8 -13.08 -40.38 -40.94
CA SER A 8 -14.42 -39.82 -40.82
C SER A 8 -14.47 -38.64 -39.84
N THR A 9 -14.90 -37.52 -40.42
CA THR A 9 -15.24 -36.21 -39.86
C THR A 9 -16.41 -36.24 -38.89
N GLY A 10 -16.45 -35.34 -37.90
CA GLY A 10 -17.66 -35.14 -37.09
C GLY A 10 -17.62 -33.92 -36.18
N ALA A 11 -18.00 -32.77 -36.72
CA ALA A 11 -18.25 -31.53 -35.97
C ALA A 11 -19.62 -31.54 -35.24
N LYS A 12 -19.66 -30.71 -34.19
CA LYS A 12 -20.70 -30.37 -33.18
C LYS A 12 -22.19 -30.40 -33.62
N PRO A 13 -23.11 -30.36 -32.62
CA PRO A 13 -23.90 -29.13 -32.49
C PRO A 13 -24.01 -28.56 -31.07
N MET A 14 -24.26 -27.25 -31.02
CA MET A 14 -24.66 -26.48 -29.85
C MET A 14 -26.19 -26.49 -29.69
N THR A 15 -26.65 -26.45 -28.45
CA THR A 15 -28.03 -26.13 -28.01
C THR A 15 -27.86 -25.40 -26.68
N GLY A 16 -28.17 -24.10 -26.55
CA GLY A 16 -29.53 -23.52 -26.42
C GLY A 16 -29.95 -23.63 -24.94
N PHE A 17 -30.43 -22.62 -24.20
CA PHE A 17 -31.25 -21.48 -24.57
C PHE A 17 -31.34 -20.51 -23.37
N LEU A 18 -31.30 -19.21 -23.71
CA LEU A 18 -31.80 -17.99 -23.07
C LEU A 18 -32.86 -18.12 -21.92
N ILE A 19 -32.64 -17.42 -20.80
CA ILE A 19 -33.72 -16.95 -19.89
C ILE A 19 -33.60 -15.42 -19.75
N PHE A 20 -34.60 -14.71 -20.27
CA PHE A 20 -34.86 -13.28 -20.14
C PHE A 20 -35.97 -13.06 -19.07
N LEU A 21 -36.11 -11.80 -18.62
CA LEU A 21 -37.31 -11.16 -18.01
C LEU A 21 -37.34 -11.10 -16.45
N THR A 22 -36.86 -10.01 -15.80
CA THR A 22 -37.56 -8.74 -15.38
C THR A 22 -38.60 -8.90 -14.24
N ILE A 23 -38.93 -7.98 -13.33
CA ILE A 23 -38.79 -6.51 -13.19
C ILE A 23 -38.96 -6.14 -11.69
N MET A 24 -38.42 -4.96 -11.37
CA MET A 24 -38.54 -4.07 -10.20
C MET A 24 -39.91 -3.95 -9.48
N ILE A 25 -39.86 -3.64 -8.17
CA ILE A 25 -40.64 -2.67 -7.34
C ILE A 25 -39.97 -2.74 -5.95
N GLY A 26 -39.56 -1.71 -5.21
CA GLY A 26 -39.94 -0.31 -5.13
C GLY A 26 -40.26 0.00 -3.66
N ALA A 27 -39.39 0.72 -2.95
CA ALA A 27 -39.75 1.40 -1.70
C ALA A 27 -38.97 2.72 -1.61
N ALA A 28 -39.61 3.77 -2.12
CA ALA A 28 -39.22 5.16 -1.93
C ALA A 28 -40.08 5.77 -0.81
N ALA A 29 -39.43 6.31 0.21
CA ALA A 29 -39.98 7.30 1.16
C ALA A 29 -38.78 7.95 1.87
N ALA A 30 -38.60 9.25 2.01
CA ALA A 30 -39.40 10.41 1.64
C ALA A 30 -38.45 11.61 1.44
N LEU A 31 -38.51 12.25 0.28
CA LEU A 31 -37.88 13.56 0.03
C LEU A 31 -38.87 14.66 0.39
N LYS A 32 -38.56 15.44 1.43
CA LYS A 32 -39.31 16.62 1.82
C LYS A 32 -38.99 17.76 0.84
N LYS A 33 -39.97 18.09 -0.01
CA LYS A 33 -39.94 19.24 -0.94
C LYS A 33 -39.93 20.54 -0.12
N ASN A 34 -38.88 21.36 -0.27
CA ASN A 34 -38.89 22.75 0.17
C ASN A 34 -39.07 23.66 -1.05
N LYS A 35 -40.14 24.47 -1.04
CA LYS A 35 -40.50 25.46 -2.08
C LYS A 35 -39.40 26.53 -2.23
N PRO A 36 -39.18 27.08 -3.44
CA PRO A 36 -38.30 28.22 -3.64
C PRO A 36 -38.89 29.47 -2.96
N LYS A 37 -38.14 30.04 -2.00
CA LYS A 37 -38.43 31.38 -1.48
C LYS A 37 -37.90 32.42 -2.47
N THR A 38 -38.78 33.35 -2.80
CA THR A 38 -38.54 34.52 -3.64
C THR A 38 -37.38 35.36 -3.12
N THR A 39 -36.53 35.79 -4.05
CA THR A 39 -35.35 36.62 -3.83
C THR A 39 -35.76 38.04 -3.45
N LYS A 40 -35.51 38.44 -2.20
CA LYS A 40 -35.34 39.86 -1.86
C LYS A 40 -33.88 40.22 -2.11
N LYS A 41 -33.65 41.23 -2.95
CA LYS A 41 -32.33 41.79 -3.28
C LYS A 41 -31.62 42.21 -1.99
N PRO A 42 -30.37 41.78 -1.75
CA PRO A 42 -29.65 42.17 -0.54
C PRO A 42 -29.33 43.68 -0.57
N PRO A 43 -29.29 44.36 0.59
CA PRO A 43 -28.80 45.73 0.65
C PRO A 43 -27.33 45.74 0.25
N LYS A 44 -26.90 46.77 -0.51
CA LYS A 44 -25.48 47.07 -0.67
C LYS A 44 -24.96 47.58 0.67
N THR A 45 -24.44 46.68 1.49
CA THR A 45 -23.63 47.05 2.65
C THR A 45 -22.21 47.26 2.15
N GLU A 46 -21.83 48.53 2.04
CA GLU A 46 -20.46 48.95 1.89
C GLU A 46 -19.66 48.40 3.09
N LEU A 47 -18.74 47.47 2.82
CA LEU A 47 -17.86 46.91 3.85
C LEU A 47 -16.96 48.04 4.35
N GLN A 48 -17.32 48.64 5.49
CA GLN A 48 -16.35 49.38 6.29
C GLN A 48 -15.29 48.38 6.75
N ILE A 49 -14.17 48.36 6.03
CA ILE A 49 -12.96 47.65 6.45
C ILE A 49 -12.39 48.47 7.60
N ASN A 50 -12.83 48.17 8.82
CA ASN A 50 -12.13 48.62 10.00
C ASN A 50 -10.70 48.06 9.95
N PRO A 51 -9.66 48.86 10.23
CA PRO A 51 -8.30 48.36 10.34
C PRO A 51 -8.30 47.15 11.27
N ILE A 52 -7.74 46.03 10.80
CA ILE A 52 -7.56 44.84 11.62
C ILE A 52 -6.77 45.30 12.85
N PRO A 53 -7.34 45.21 14.08
CA PRO A 53 -6.58 45.53 15.27
C PRO A 53 -5.33 44.65 15.27
N PRO A 54 -4.16 45.19 15.63
CA PRO A 54 -2.93 44.42 15.61
C PRO A 54 -3.16 43.12 16.36
N GLN A 55 -3.05 42.01 15.64
CA GLN A 55 -3.08 40.67 16.23
C GLN A 55 -2.10 40.69 17.40
N PRO A 56 -2.49 40.24 18.60
CA PRO A 56 -1.55 40.11 19.70
C PRO A 56 -0.38 39.30 19.16
N GLN A 57 0.81 39.90 19.12
CA GLN A 57 2.01 39.12 18.84
C GLN A 57 1.99 37.93 19.80
N PRO A 58 2.30 36.71 19.34
CA PRO A 58 2.39 35.57 20.23
C PRO A 58 3.37 35.97 21.32
N GLN A 59 2.85 36.26 22.51
CA GLN A 59 3.68 36.48 23.66
C GLN A 59 4.44 35.17 23.79
N ARG A 60 5.78 35.23 23.65
CA ARG A 60 6.60 34.10 24.06
C ARG A 60 6.07 33.68 25.42
N PRO A 61 5.78 32.39 25.64
CA PRO A 61 5.48 31.92 26.97
C PRO A 61 6.55 32.53 27.88
N GLN A 62 6.13 33.33 28.85
CA GLN A 62 7.06 33.70 29.90
C GLN A 62 7.40 32.39 30.56
N VAL A 63 8.56 31.86 30.21
CA VAL A 63 9.15 30.73 30.91
C VAL A 63 9.30 31.27 32.33
N GLN A 64 8.40 30.84 33.22
CA GLN A 64 8.65 30.98 34.64
C GLN A 64 10.04 30.42 34.85
N ARG A 65 10.97 31.27 35.28
CA ARG A 65 12.29 30.81 35.71
C ARG A 65 12.04 29.95 36.94
N ILE A 66 11.82 28.66 36.69
CA ILE A 66 11.98 27.63 37.69
C ILE A 66 13.38 27.82 38.28
N ASN A 67 13.46 27.91 39.60
CA ASN A 67 14.73 28.07 40.29
C ASN A 67 15.64 26.90 39.91
N ALA A 68 16.95 27.13 39.77
CA ALA A 68 17.91 26.09 39.37
C ALA A 68 17.80 24.80 40.22
N HIS A 69 17.47 24.95 41.51
CA HIS A 69 17.18 23.84 42.44
C HIS A 69 15.92 23.03 42.11
N GLU A 70 14.92 23.63 41.48
CA GLU A 70 13.69 22.97 41.08
C GLU A 70 13.83 22.28 39.71
N VAL A 71 14.72 22.80 38.85
CA VAL A 71 15.14 22.12 37.59
C VAL A 71 15.94 20.86 37.91
N GLU A 72 16.83 20.91 38.91
CA GLU A 72 17.55 19.72 39.38
C GLU A 72 16.61 18.64 39.92
N LYS A 73 15.52 19.01 40.60
CA LYS A 73 14.58 18.04 41.19
C LYS A 73 13.63 17.37 40.18
N VAL A 74 13.38 18.00 39.02
CA VAL A 74 12.53 17.44 37.94
C VAL A 74 13.35 16.55 37.00
N ILE A 75 14.69 16.69 36.99
CA ILE A 75 15.63 15.88 36.20
C ILE A 75 16.12 14.63 36.96
N GLU A 76 15.66 14.39 38.19
CA GLU A 76 15.68 13.03 38.78
C GLU A 76 14.55 12.17 38.17
N SER A 77 14.53 12.07 36.84
CA SER A 77 13.94 10.89 36.21
C SER A 77 14.74 9.69 36.69
N GLU A 78 14.05 8.72 37.29
CA GLU A 78 14.53 7.37 37.62
C GLU A 78 15.70 6.97 36.70
N PRO A 79 16.87 6.57 37.24
CA PRO A 79 18.01 6.24 36.41
C PRO A 79 17.56 5.20 35.38
N GLU A 80 17.70 5.50 34.08
CA GLU A 80 17.47 4.53 33.03
C GLU A 80 18.24 3.27 33.41
N LYS A 81 17.48 2.22 33.79
CA LYS A 81 18.07 1.01 34.33
C LYS A 81 18.94 0.42 33.24
N LYS A 82 20.26 0.62 33.33
CA LYS A 82 21.22 0.02 32.39
C LYS A 82 20.98 -1.47 32.39
N ILE A 83 20.41 -1.97 31.29
CA ILE A 83 20.20 -3.39 31.10
C ILE A 83 21.61 -3.99 30.98
N ASP A 84 21.98 -4.83 31.93
CA ASP A 84 23.21 -5.61 31.84
C ASP A 84 22.98 -6.75 30.84
N PHE A 85 23.61 -6.63 29.67
CA PHE A 85 23.56 -7.65 28.62
C PHE A 85 24.64 -8.73 28.80
N GLY A 86 25.45 -8.68 29.87
CA GLY A 86 26.55 -9.60 30.12
C GLY A 86 27.52 -9.67 28.95
N ASN A 87 27.84 -10.89 28.51
CA ASN A 87 28.75 -11.13 27.37
C ASN A 87 28.05 -11.10 26.00
N ALA A 88 26.78 -10.70 25.92
CA ALA A 88 26.07 -10.64 24.65
C ALA A 88 26.74 -9.62 23.72
N ARG A 89 26.98 -10.05 22.47
CA ARG A 89 27.57 -9.20 21.43
C ARG A 89 26.88 -9.45 20.10
N PHE A 90 26.78 -8.39 19.30
CA PHE A 90 26.30 -8.52 17.93
C PHE A 90 27.32 -9.28 17.09
N VAL A 91 26.81 -10.19 16.25
CA VAL A 91 27.60 -10.93 15.26
C VAL A 91 26.90 -10.83 13.92
N LEU A 92 27.68 -10.90 12.83
CA LEU A 92 27.12 -10.95 11.49
C LEU A 92 26.29 -12.21 11.31
N LYS A 93 24.99 -12.06 11.03
CA LYS A 93 24.06 -13.21 10.87
C LYS A 93 24.41 -14.08 9.67
N ARG A 94 24.81 -13.47 8.55
CA ARG A 94 25.19 -14.13 7.30
C ARG A 94 26.00 -13.18 6.41
N LYS A 95 26.77 -13.71 5.47
CA LYS A 95 27.63 -12.92 4.56
C LYS A 95 26.85 -12.14 3.50
N THR A 96 25.68 -12.63 3.10
CA THR A 96 24.83 -12.02 2.06
C THR A 96 23.49 -11.61 2.64
N ILE A 97 22.87 -10.56 2.09
CA ILE A 97 21.51 -10.15 2.48
C ILE A 97 20.42 -11.06 1.89
N LEU A 98 20.74 -11.95 0.95
CA LEU A 98 19.79 -12.84 0.31
C LEU A 98 20.34 -14.27 0.32
N THR A 99 19.44 -15.26 0.33
CA THR A 99 19.80 -16.66 0.06
C THR A 99 20.21 -16.84 -1.41
N GLU A 100 20.92 -17.91 -1.77
CA GLU A 100 21.34 -18.15 -3.17
C GLU A 100 20.16 -18.12 -4.15
N ARG A 101 19.04 -18.72 -3.76
CA ARG A 101 17.79 -18.72 -4.53
C ARG A 101 17.21 -17.32 -4.69
N GLU A 102 17.19 -16.53 -3.61
CA GLU A 102 16.74 -15.14 -3.67
C GLU A 102 17.65 -14.27 -4.53
N ILE A 103 18.98 -14.53 -4.50
CA ILE A 103 19.95 -13.86 -5.36
C ILE A 103 19.66 -14.14 -6.84
N GLU A 104 19.41 -15.40 -7.20
CA GLU A 104 19.06 -15.77 -8.58
C GLU A 104 17.77 -15.08 -9.03
N CYS A 105 16.73 -15.10 -8.19
CA CYS A 105 15.47 -14.42 -8.47
C CYS A 105 15.66 -12.90 -8.63
N TYR A 106 16.43 -12.28 -7.73
CA TYR A 106 16.77 -10.86 -7.77
C TYR A 106 17.45 -10.49 -9.09
N GLN A 107 18.45 -11.26 -9.53
CA GLN A 107 19.17 -11.00 -10.78
C GLN A 107 18.24 -11.05 -12.00
N ARG A 108 17.33 -12.04 -12.04
CA ARG A 108 16.34 -12.16 -13.12
C ARG A 108 15.32 -11.02 -13.09
N LEU A 109 14.87 -10.62 -11.90
CA LEU A 109 13.99 -9.46 -11.71
C LEU A 109 14.65 -8.18 -12.22
N VAL A 110 15.90 -7.91 -11.83
CA VAL A 110 16.67 -6.74 -12.30
C VAL A 110 16.79 -6.77 -13.81
N LYS A 111 17.05 -7.93 -14.42
CA LYS A 111 17.12 -8.08 -15.88
C LYS A 111 15.81 -7.70 -16.57
N SER A 112 14.65 -8.13 -16.05
CA SER A 112 13.33 -7.82 -16.65
C SER A 112 12.87 -6.39 -16.40
N LEU A 113 13.18 -5.84 -15.24
CA LEU A 113 12.62 -4.58 -14.76
C LEU A 113 13.47 -3.35 -15.14
N SER A 114 14.77 -3.55 -15.39
CA SER A 114 15.66 -2.51 -15.88
C SER A 114 15.32 -2.10 -17.33
N PRO A 115 15.48 -0.82 -17.70
CA PRO A 115 15.91 0.32 -16.87
C PRO A 115 14.75 1.04 -16.16
N ASN A 116 13.52 0.59 -16.37
CA ASN A 116 12.32 1.34 -16.02
C ASN A 116 11.98 1.30 -14.52
N PHE A 117 12.43 0.25 -13.82
CA PHE A 117 12.16 0.05 -12.41
C PHE A 117 13.42 -0.39 -11.63
N LEU A 118 13.40 -0.08 -10.35
CA LEU A 118 14.39 -0.44 -9.34
C LEU A 118 13.85 -1.56 -8.46
N VAL A 119 14.72 -2.48 -8.06
CA VAL A 119 14.37 -3.64 -7.22
C VAL A 119 15.09 -3.53 -5.88
N PHE A 120 14.33 -3.49 -4.77
CA PHE A 120 14.86 -3.42 -3.42
C PHE A 120 14.58 -4.71 -2.66
N PRO A 121 15.59 -5.50 -2.28
CA PRO A 121 15.40 -6.73 -1.52
C PRO A 121 15.15 -6.48 -0.03
N GLN A 122 14.36 -7.35 0.60
CA GLN A 122 14.16 -7.42 2.06
C GLN A 122 13.70 -6.11 2.71
N VAL A 123 12.65 -5.48 2.18
CA VAL A 123 12.15 -4.22 2.71
C VAL A 123 11.12 -4.47 3.81
N ALA A 124 11.39 -3.95 5.01
CA ALA A 124 10.44 -4.03 6.13
C ALA A 124 9.15 -3.27 5.81
N PHE A 125 7.99 -3.86 6.14
CA PHE A 125 6.70 -3.20 5.91
C PHE A 125 6.56 -1.88 6.69
N SER A 126 7.26 -1.73 7.80
CA SER A 126 7.33 -0.45 8.54
C SER A 126 7.97 0.70 7.76
N GLN A 127 8.66 0.43 6.65
CA GLN A 127 9.17 1.46 5.72
C GLN A 127 8.19 1.76 4.58
N ILE A 128 7.14 0.96 4.43
CA ILE A 128 6.21 1.00 3.29
C ILE A 128 4.85 1.56 3.70
N LEU A 129 4.37 1.19 4.90
CA LEU A 129 3.03 1.54 5.36
C LEU A 129 3.05 2.25 6.71
N ASP A 130 1.97 3.01 6.94
CA ASP A 130 1.64 3.60 8.23
C ASP A 130 0.12 3.45 8.48
N ALA A 131 -0.29 3.55 9.74
CA ALA A 131 -1.68 3.44 10.17
C ALA A 131 -2.23 4.82 10.58
N LYS A 132 -3.37 5.20 10.00
CA LYS A 132 -4.07 6.45 10.31
C LYS A 132 -5.58 6.27 10.33
N GLY A 133 -6.29 7.25 10.89
CA GLY A 133 -7.76 7.30 10.94
C GLY A 133 -8.39 6.77 12.24
N GLY A 134 -7.63 6.05 13.08
CA GLY A 134 -8.03 5.70 14.43
C GLY A 134 -7.38 6.61 15.50
N SER A 135 -7.66 6.31 16.76
CA SER A 135 -6.90 6.86 17.90
C SER A 135 -5.42 6.44 17.83
N HIS A 136 -4.55 7.16 18.55
CA HIS A 136 -3.12 6.84 18.61
C HIS A 136 -2.85 5.37 18.98
N LYS A 137 -3.56 4.84 19.99
CA LYS A 137 -3.43 3.44 20.42
C LYS A 137 -3.88 2.45 19.33
N GLN A 138 -4.98 2.74 18.64
CA GLN A 138 -5.48 1.89 17.55
C GLN A 138 -4.51 1.85 16.37
N ASN A 139 -4.00 3.02 15.94
CA ASN A 139 -3.03 3.12 14.85
C ASN A 139 -1.74 2.38 15.21
N MET A 140 -1.22 2.54 16.43
CA MET A 140 -0.04 1.79 16.89
C MET A 140 -0.27 0.28 16.89
N TRP A 141 -1.43 -0.18 17.36
CA TRP A 141 -1.74 -1.61 17.37
C TRP A 141 -1.82 -2.17 15.95
N LEU A 142 -2.51 -1.47 15.04
CA LEU A 142 -2.60 -1.86 13.64
C LEU A 142 -1.22 -1.89 12.96
N HIS A 143 -0.40 -0.86 13.15
CA HIS A 143 0.97 -0.80 12.63
C HIS A 143 1.82 -2.00 13.09
N ARG A 144 1.71 -2.38 14.38
CA ARG A 144 2.41 -3.54 14.94
C ARG A 144 2.03 -4.87 14.30
N THR A 145 0.81 -5.02 13.76
CA THR A 145 0.40 -6.24 13.05
C THR A 145 1.22 -6.46 11.77
N MET A 146 1.81 -5.41 11.21
CA MET A 146 2.60 -5.43 9.98
C MET A 146 4.10 -5.20 10.21
N SER A 147 4.50 -4.59 11.33
CA SER A 147 5.88 -4.18 11.56
C SER A 147 6.91 -5.32 11.62
N GLN A 148 6.46 -6.55 11.86
CA GLN A 148 7.31 -7.75 11.86
C GLN A 148 7.44 -8.39 10.47
N LYS A 149 6.74 -7.86 9.46
CA LYS A 149 6.75 -8.39 8.09
C LYS A 149 7.82 -7.69 7.26
N VAL A 150 8.42 -8.46 6.36
CA VAL A 150 9.43 -8.01 5.40
C VAL A 150 8.99 -8.50 4.03
N ALA A 151 8.91 -7.60 3.06
CA ALA A 151 8.70 -7.94 1.67
C ALA A 151 9.99 -8.54 1.09
N ASP A 152 9.88 -9.60 0.29
CA ASP A 152 11.06 -10.16 -0.39
C ASP A 152 11.65 -9.13 -1.36
N PHE A 153 10.80 -8.49 -2.18
CA PHE A 153 11.20 -7.37 -3.02
C PHE A 153 10.16 -6.25 -3.06
N LEU A 154 10.62 -5.01 -3.02
CA LEU A 154 9.86 -3.80 -3.31
C LEU A 154 10.31 -3.27 -4.68
N ILE A 155 9.34 -2.95 -5.54
CA ILE A 155 9.59 -2.38 -6.85
C ILE A 155 9.25 -0.89 -6.83
N CYS A 156 10.20 -0.08 -7.30
CA CYS A 156 10.01 1.35 -7.47
C CYS A 156 10.23 1.76 -8.92
N LYS A 157 9.64 2.87 -9.35
CA LYS A 157 10.13 3.61 -10.52
C LYS A 157 11.54 4.17 -10.26
N THR A 158 12.17 4.68 -11.30
CA THR A 158 13.50 5.33 -11.23
C THR A 158 13.54 6.57 -10.32
N ASP A 159 12.38 7.22 -10.08
CA ASP A 159 12.23 8.33 -9.12
C ASP A 159 11.95 7.88 -7.67
N LEU A 160 12.15 6.59 -7.38
CA LEU A 160 11.89 5.94 -6.08
C LEU A 160 10.42 5.90 -5.64
N THR A 161 9.45 6.25 -6.50
CA THR A 161 8.04 5.99 -6.19
C THR A 161 7.80 4.48 -6.15
N MET A 162 7.27 3.98 -5.03
CA MET A 162 6.88 2.59 -4.85
C MET A 162 5.67 2.23 -5.73
N VAL A 163 5.71 1.05 -6.37
CA VAL A 163 4.63 0.61 -7.27
C VAL A 163 4.14 -0.82 -7.03
N ALA A 164 5.01 -1.71 -6.54
CA ALA A 164 4.65 -3.11 -6.32
C ALA A 164 5.46 -3.75 -5.21
N ILE A 165 4.88 -4.77 -4.58
CA ILE A 165 5.58 -5.68 -3.66
C ILE A 165 5.55 -7.06 -4.30
N ILE A 166 6.69 -7.73 -4.34
CA ILE A 166 6.82 -9.11 -4.80
C ILE A 166 7.16 -9.98 -3.60
N GLU A 167 6.43 -11.09 -3.45
CA GLU A 167 6.80 -12.14 -2.50
C GLU A 167 6.93 -13.50 -3.17
N LEU A 168 7.88 -14.27 -2.65
CA LEU A 168 8.24 -15.58 -3.14
C LEU A 168 7.41 -16.62 -2.39
N ASP A 169 6.50 -17.28 -3.11
CA ASP A 169 5.76 -18.42 -2.57
C ASP A 169 6.75 -19.55 -2.27
N ASP A 170 6.73 -20.04 -1.03
CA ASP A 170 7.35 -21.31 -0.67
C ASP A 170 6.31 -22.41 -0.79
N SER A 171 6.70 -23.55 -1.36
CA SER A 171 5.88 -24.74 -1.60
C SER A 171 5.03 -25.24 -0.40
N SER A 172 5.23 -24.73 0.82
CA SER A 172 4.38 -25.03 1.99
C SER A 172 3.30 -23.96 2.21
N HIS A 173 2.30 -23.88 1.33
CA HIS A 173 1.19 -22.91 1.49
C HIS A 173 -0.04 -23.43 2.24
N ALA A 174 -0.10 -24.71 2.63
CA ALA A 174 -1.27 -25.23 3.34
C ALA A 174 -1.51 -24.48 4.67
N GLY A 175 -2.63 -23.74 4.76
CA GLY A 175 -3.10 -23.07 5.97
C GLY A 175 -2.60 -21.63 6.19
N LYS A 176 -2.00 -20.99 5.17
CA LYS A 176 -1.56 -19.57 5.23
C LYS A 176 -2.37 -18.64 4.33
N GLU A 177 -3.36 -19.15 3.61
CA GLU A 177 -4.11 -18.45 2.57
C GLU A 177 -4.79 -17.19 3.10
N ASP A 178 -5.35 -17.23 4.31
CA ASP A 178 -6.06 -16.08 4.89
C ASP A 178 -5.12 -14.93 5.25
N LYS A 179 -3.95 -15.25 5.82
CA LYS A 179 -2.92 -14.23 6.15
C LYS A 179 -2.38 -13.59 4.89
N ASP A 180 -2.25 -14.40 3.85
CA ASP A 180 -1.83 -14.00 2.53
C ASP A 180 -2.84 -13.07 1.86
N ARG A 181 -4.13 -13.41 1.89
CA ARG A 181 -5.19 -12.51 1.39
C ARG A 181 -5.25 -11.21 2.18
N GLN A 182 -5.06 -11.26 3.51
CA GLN A 182 -5.03 -10.06 4.35
C GLN A 182 -3.86 -9.15 3.98
N ARG A 183 -2.66 -9.72 3.78
CA ARG A 183 -1.48 -8.96 3.35
C ARG A 183 -1.73 -8.31 2.00
N ASP A 184 -2.16 -9.08 1.01
CA ASP A 184 -2.43 -8.56 -0.34
C ASP A 184 -3.51 -7.47 -0.32
N SER A 185 -4.54 -7.61 0.54
CA SER A 185 -5.57 -6.58 0.74
C SER A 185 -4.97 -5.27 1.26
N VAL A 186 -4.09 -5.34 2.26
CA VAL A 186 -3.43 -4.15 2.81
C VAL A 186 -2.48 -3.51 1.79
N VAL A 187 -1.73 -4.30 1.03
CA VAL A 187 -0.86 -3.80 -0.04
C VAL A 187 -1.68 -3.06 -1.11
N ARG A 188 -2.82 -3.62 -1.53
CA ARG A 188 -3.73 -2.94 -2.47
C ARG A 188 -4.32 -1.67 -1.86
N GLN A 189 -4.70 -1.68 -0.59
CA GLN A 189 -5.28 -0.52 0.10
C GLN A 189 -4.34 0.69 0.08
N ILE A 190 -3.03 0.49 0.15
CA ILE A 190 -2.03 1.56 0.09
C ILE A 190 -1.59 1.92 -1.34
N GLY A 191 -2.25 1.36 -2.36
CA GLY A 191 -2.00 1.68 -3.77
C GLY A 191 -0.82 0.95 -4.40
N LEU A 192 -0.31 -0.12 -3.78
CA LEU A 192 0.75 -0.96 -4.34
C LEU A 192 0.15 -2.24 -4.96
N LEU A 193 0.83 -2.77 -5.98
CA LEU A 193 0.45 -4.05 -6.59
C LEU A 193 1.12 -5.22 -5.85
N PRO A 194 0.37 -6.13 -5.18
CA PRO A 194 0.94 -7.37 -4.67
C PRO A 194 1.13 -8.37 -5.81
N LEU A 195 2.35 -8.86 -5.98
CA LEU A 195 2.74 -9.88 -6.93
C LEU A 195 3.31 -11.09 -6.19
N ARG A 196 2.99 -12.28 -6.68
CA ARG A 196 3.55 -13.53 -6.16
C ARG A 196 4.35 -14.22 -7.23
N LEU A 197 5.51 -14.73 -6.84
CA LEU A 197 6.35 -15.54 -7.70
C LEU A 197 6.48 -16.94 -7.11
N PRO A 198 6.37 -18.00 -7.92
CA PRO A 198 6.70 -19.34 -7.44
C PRO A 198 8.17 -19.39 -7.03
N ARG A 199 8.53 -20.40 -6.23
CA ARG A 199 9.89 -20.61 -5.70
C ARG A 199 11.01 -20.41 -6.72
N THR A 200 10.80 -20.85 -7.96
CA THR A 200 11.71 -20.68 -9.10
C THR A 200 10.93 -20.13 -10.29
N PRO A 201 10.82 -18.80 -10.44
CA PRO A 201 10.05 -18.20 -11.53
C PRO A 201 10.77 -18.33 -12.87
N LYS A 202 10.02 -18.67 -13.91
CA LYS A 202 10.50 -18.61 -15.29
C LYS A 202 10.70 -17.14 -15.71
N GLN A 203 11.67 -16.90 -16.58
CA GLN A 203 11.98 -15.56 -17.09
C GLN A 203 10.75 -14.89 -17.73
N GLU A 204 9.96 -15.64 -18.49
CA GLU A 204 8.74 -15.14 -19.17
C GLU A 204 7.71 -14.53 -18.21
N LEU A 205 7.60 -15.07 -16.98
CA LEU A 205 6.68 -14.53 -15.97
C LEU A 205 7.16 -13.16 -15.47
N LEU A 206 8.47 -13.02 -15.27
CA LEU A 206 9.08 -11.77 -14.82
C LEU A 206 8.96 -10.68 -15.89
N ASP A 207 9.17 -11.06 -17.16
CA ASP A 207 9.02 -10.16 -18.30
C ASP A 207 7.56 -9.70 -18.43
N ARG A 208 6.59 -10.60 -18.26
CA ARG A 208 5.16 -10.24 -18.21
C ARG A 208 4.84 -9.25 -17.08
N TYR A 209 5.38 -9.45 -15.88
CA TYR A 209 5.19 -8.51 -14.78
C TYR A 209 5.81 -7.14 -15.09
N ALA A 210 6.99 -7.11 -15.71
CA ALA A 210 7.60 -5.87 -16.16
C ALA A 210 6.70 -5.14 -17.17
N GLU A 211 6.15 -5.83 -18.17
CA GLU A 211 5.22 -5.24 -19.14
C GLU A 211 3.95 -4.67 -18.48
N ILE A 212 3.37 -5.39 -17.52
CA ILE A 212 2.19 -4.93 -16.78
C ILE A 212 2.51 -3.64 -16.03
N LEU A 213 3.63 -3.61 -15.28
CA LEU A 213 4.04 -2.42 -14.54
C LEU A 213 4.32 -1.23 -15.48
N GLN A 214 4.97 -1.46 -16.62
CA GLN A 214 5.20 -0.42 -17.62
C GLN A 214 3.88 0.15 -18.14
N LYS A 215 2.90 -0.70 -18.50
CA LYS A 215 1.59 -0.25 -18.98
C LYS A 215 0.83 0.54 -17.92
N LEU A 216 0.85 0.09 -16.67
CA LEU A 216 0.16 0.77 -15.56
C LEU A 216 0.77 2.13 -15.23
N HIS A 217 2.08 2.30 -15.42
CA HIS A 217 2.81 3.52 -15.06
C HIS A 217 3.33 4.32 -16.25
N SER A 218 2.85 4.01 -17.46
CA SER A 218 3.13 4.81 -18.66
C SER A 218 2.46 6.19 -18.55
N PRO A 219 3.14 7.27 -18.95
CA PRO A 219 2.63 8.64 -18.81
C PRO A 219 1.31 8.88 -19.53
N THR A 220 1.03 8.15 -20.61
CA THR A 220 -0.19 8.26 -21.42
C THR A 220 -1.48 7.93 -20.66
N ASN A 221 -1.42 7.21 -19.53
CA ASN A 221 -2.61 6.76 -18.80
C ASN A 221 -3.14 7.79 -17.76
N ARG A 222 -2.56 9.00 -17.70
CA ARG A 222 -2.96 10.05 -16.75
C ARG A 222 -3.87 11.14 -17.33
N GLU A 223 -3.95 11.28 -18.66
CA GLU A 223 -4.71 12.37 -19.29
C GLU A 223 -6.18 12.03 -19.57
N SER A 224 -6.61 10.78 -19.44
CA SER A 224 -7.99 10.34 -19.72
C SER A 224 -8.96 10.45 -18.53
N VAL A 225 -8.52 10.95 -17.37
CA VAL A 225 -9.35 11.03 -16.14
C VAL A 225 -9.79 12.46 -15.80
N THR A 226 -9.41 13.45 -16.61
CA THR A 226 -9.71 14.87 -16.38
C THR A 226 -10.38 15.57 -17.57
N SER A 227 -11.18 14.86 -18.36
CA SER A 227 -12.04 15.47 -19.40
C SER A 227 -13.49 15.06 -19.21
#